data_AF-A0A8B5X998-F1
#
_entry.id   AF-A0A8B5X998-F1
#
_cell.length_a   1.000
_cell.length_b   1.000
_cell.length_c   1.000
_cell.angle_alpha   90.00
_cell.angle_beta   90.00
_cell.angle_gamma   90.00
#
_symmetry.space_group_name_H-M   'P 1'
#
loop_
_entity.id
_entity.type
_entity.pdbx_description
1 polymer ?
#
loop_
_entity_poly.entity_id
_entity_poly.type
_entity_poly.pdbx_seq_one_letter_code
_entity_poly.pdbx_strand_id
1 'polypeptide(L)'
;MGLIQRGLDDAGLSTLSITQIPEISAIVKPSRSLFVGHPFGLTFGDLYDSGTQAAVLRAMIDAAEVMDAPGMRASSFVWSKDDERYRQLRKIKG
;
A
#
# COMPACT_ATOMS: atom_id res chain seq x y z
N MET A 1 -8.92 -5.41 -5.00
CA MET A 1 -8.04 -6.60 -5.07
C MET A 1 -8.30 -7.66 -4.00
N GLY A 2 -8.83 -7.35 -2.80
CA GLY A 2 -8.87 -8.31 -1.69
C GLY A 2 -9.60 -9.64 -1.94
N LEU A 3 -10.69 -9.67 -2.73
CA LEU A 3 -11.38 -10.93 -3.06
C LEU A 3 -10.51 -11.87 -3.89
N ILE A 4 -9.93 -11.36 -4.98
CA ILE A 4 -9.02 -12.12 -5.85
C ILE A 4 -7.80 -12.57 -5.07
N GLN A 5 -7.24 -11.68 -4.25
CA GLN A 5 -6.07 -11.94 -3.43
C GLN A 5 -6.26 -13.18 -2.53
N ARG A 6 -7.39 -13.25 -1.81
CA ARG A 6 -7.73 -14.41 -0.98
C ARG A 6 -7.82 -15.70 -1.78
N GLY A 7 -8.48 -15.66 -2.95
CA GLY A 7 -8.56 -16.84 -3.82
C GLY A 7 -7.20 -17.34 -4.33
N LEU A 8 -6.23 -16.44 -4.51
CA LEU A 8 -4.85 -16.81 -4.88
C LEU A 8 -4.09 -17.40 -3.69
N ASP A 9 -4.24 -16.82 -2.50
CA ASP A 9 -3.61 -17.36 -1.28
C ASP A 9 -4.16 -18.75 -0.93
N ASP A 10 -5.47 -18.97 -1.05
CA ASP A 10 -6.12 -20.28 -0.87
C ASP A 10 -5.59 -21.32 -1.87
N ALA A 11 -5.12 -20.89 -3.04
CA ALA A 11 -4.47 -21.73 -4.05
C ALA A 11 -2.95 -21.91 -3.82
N GLY A 12 -2.41 -21.42 -2.70
CA GLY A 12 -0.99 -21.55 -2.34
C GLY A 12 -0.06 -20.47 -2.92
N LEU A 13 -0.61 -19.43 -3.56
CA LEU A 13 0.17 -18.31 -4.08
C LEU A 13 0.22 -17.19 -3.04
N SER A 14 1.34 -17.07 -2.34
CA SER A 14 1.58 -16.02 -1.34
C SER A 14 1.51 -14.62 -1.96
N THR A 15 0.46 -13.86 -1.61
CA THR A 15 0.23 -12.51 -2.14
C THR A 15 0.38 -11.41 -1.08
N LEU A 16 0.73 -10.21 -1.55
CA LEU A 16 0.71 -8.97 -0.78
C LEU A 16 0.30 -7.82 -1.71
N SER A 17 -0.59 -6.94 -1.25
CA SER A 17 -0.99 -5.73 -1.98
C SER A 17 -0.46 -4.45 -1.34
N ILE A 18 -0.38 -3.36 -2.09
CA ILE A 18 -0.23 -2.02 -1.50
C ILE A 18 -1.62 -1.42 -1.30
N THR A 19 -1.80 -0.70 -0.19
CA THR A 19 -2.95 0.17 0.03
C THR A 19 -2.53 1.60 0.35
N GLN A 20 -3.36 2.56 -0.06
CA GLN A 20 -3.19 3.99 0.21
C GLN A 20 -4.38 4.57 0.98
N ILE A 21 -5.41 3.76 1.21
CA ILE A 21 -6.63 4.15 1.95
C ILE A 21 -6.93 3.03 2.97
N PRO A 22 -6.40 3.15 4.21
CA PRO A 22 -6.59 2.17 5.29
C PRO A 22 -8.06 1.85 5.56
N GLU A 23 -8.92 2.87 5.51
CA GLU A 23 -10.34 2.78 5.83
C GLU A 23 -11.08 1.86 4.85
N ILE A 24 -10.78 1.98 3.55
CA ILE A 24 -11.32 1.07 2.52
C ILE A 24 -10.75 -0.35 2.70
N SER A 25 -9.48 -0.45 3.09
CA SER A 25 -8.80 -1.74 3.26
C SER A 25 -9.38 -2.54 4.42
N ALA A 26 -9.77 -1.86 5.50
CA ALA A 26 -10.47 -2.46 6.63
C ALA A 26 -11.82 -3.08 6.23
N ILE A 27 -12.50 -2.50 5.23
CA ILE A 27 -13.76 -3.04 4.68
C ILE A 27 -13.49 -4.23 3.76
N VAL A 28 -12.54 -4.08 2.84
CA VAL A 28 -12.24 -5.09 1.80
C VAL A 28 -11.53 -6.32 2.37
N LYS A 29 -10.78 -6.16 3.47
CA LYS A 29 -10.04 -7.21 4.20
C LYS A 29 -9.16 -8.04 3.26
N PRO A 30 -8.20 -7.43 2.53
CA PRO A 30 -7.24 -8.22 1.76
C PRO A 30 -6.45 -9.14 2.69
N SER A 31 -5.87 -10.21 2.16
CA SER A 31 -5.09 -11.13 2.97
C SER A 31 -3.93 -10.40 3.64
N ARG A 32 -2.95 -9.90 2.88
CA ARG A 32 -1.88 -9.06 3.43
C ARG A 32 -1.72 -7.80 2.61
N SER A 33 -1.52 -6.67 3.28
CA SER A 33 -1.25 -5.41 2.62
C SER A 33 -0.21 -4.55 3.32
N LEU A 34 0.53 -3.77 2.53
CA LEU A 34 1.40 -2.69 3.00
C LEU A 34 0.70 -1.35 2.79
N PHE A 35 0.51 -0.58 3.85
CA PHE A 35 0.04 0.80 3.73
C PHE A 35 1.19 1.73 3.33
N VAL A 36 1.00 2.48 2.26
CA VAL A 36 1.93 3.51 1.77
C VAL A 36 1.23 4.86 1.78
N GLY A 37 1.73 5.81 2.56
CA GLY A 37 1.16 7.16 2.75
C GLY A 37 1.43 8.14 1.60
N HIS A 38 1.46 7.64 0.37
CA HIS A 38 1.57 8.44 -0.85
C HIS A 38 0.18 8.72 -1.45
N PRO A 39 0.03 9.77 -2.28
CA PRO A 39 -1.20 10.02 -3.03
C PRO A 39 -1.50 8.92 -4.04
N PHE A 40 -2.79 8.71 -4.31
CA PHE A 40 -3.24 7.76 -5.31
C PHE A 40 -2.62 8.10 -6.68
N GLY A 41 -2.16 7.09 -7.41
CA GLY A 41 -1.42 7.27 -8.67
C GLY A 41 0.08 7.54 -8.51
N LEU A 42 0.57 7.73 -7.28
CA LEU A 42 1.98 7.92 -6.94
C LEU A 42 2.44 6.90 -5.89
N THR A 43 1.92 5.68 -5.98
CA THR A 43 2.12 4.61 -5.01
C THR A 43 3.59 4.36 -4.69
N PHE A 44 4.48 4.41 -5.69
CA PHE A 44 5.92 4.21 -5.52
C PHE A 44 6.73 5.50 -5.31
N GLY A 45 6.08 6.66 -5.19
CA GLY A 45 6.76 7.95 -5.08
C GLY A 45 6.62 8.78 -6.36
N ASP A 46 7.45 9.81 -6.49
CA ASP A 46 7.38 10.75 -7.61
C ASP A 46 8.01 10.19 -8.90
N LEU A 47 7.73 10.86 -10.01
CA LEU A 47 8.37 10.59 -11.29
C LEU A 47 9.88 10.70 -11.15
N TYR A 48 10.58 9.69 -11.67
CA TYR A 48 12.05 9.59 -11.68
C TYR A 48 12.73 9.54 -10.30
N ASP A 49 11.97 9.44 -9.20
CA ASP A 49 12.54 9.18 -7.87
C ASP A 49 12.78 7.68 -7.66
N SER A 50 13.80 7.17 -8.33
CA SER A 50 14.21 5.76 -8.23
C SER A 50 14.55 5.34 -6.80
N GLY A 51 14.99 6.28 -5.95
CA GLY A 51 15.32 6.03 -4.55
C GLY A 51 14.08 5.65 -3.74
N THR A 52 13.04 6.48 -3.78
CA THR A 52 11.77 6.21 -3.11
C THR A 52 11.08 4.98 -3.71
N GLN A 53 11.09 4.83 -5.03
CA GLN A 53 10.49 3.67 -5.71
C GLN A 53 11.13 2.36 -5.24
N ALA A 54 12.47 2.31 -5.19
CA ALA A 54 13.18 1.14 -4.70
C ALA A 54 12.96 0.92 -3.19
N ALA A 55 12.81 1.98 -2.39
CA ALA A 55 12.49 1.85 -0.97
C ALA A 55 11.11 1.24 -0.74
N VAL A 56 10.08 1.68 -1.48
CA VAL A 56 8.73 1.10 -1.41
C VAL A 56 8.74 -0.37 -1.81
N LEU A 57 9.44 -0.72 -2.91
CA LEU A 57 9.55 -2.12 -3.34
C LEU A 57 10.23 -3.00 -2.28
N ARG A 58 11.32 -2.52 -1.67
CA ARG A 58 11.99 -3.27 -0.59
C ARG A 58 11.09 -3.46 0.62
N ALA A 59 10.33 -2.43 1.01
CA ALA A 59 9.36 -2.54 2.10
C ALA A 59 8.23 -3.54 1.79
N MET A 60 7.81 -3.66 0.53
CA MET A 60 6.86 -4.71 0.14
C MET A 60 7.43 -6.11 0.30
N ILE A 61 8.68 -6.32 -0.13
CA ILE A 61 9.36 -7.62 -0.03
C ILE A 61 9.52 -7.98 1.45
N ASP A 62 10.00 -7.06 2.27
CA ASP A 62 10.12 -7.24 3.73
C ASP A 62 8.75 -7.52 4.38
N ALA A 63 7.69 -6.83 3.97
CA ALA A 63 6.34 -7.11 4.46
C ALA A 63 5.86 -8.51 4.04
N ALA A 64 6.15 -8.95 2.81
CA ALA A 64 5.74 -10.26 2.32
C ALA A 64 6.48 -11.41 3.03
N GLU A 65 7.72 -11.17 3.46
CA GLU A 65 8.54 -12.11 4.21
C GLU A 65 8.15 -12.20 5.69
N VAL A 66 7.88 -11.05 6.34
CA VAL A 66 7.64 -10.99 7.79
C VAL A 66 6.17 -11.23 8.17
N MET A 67 5.21 -10.87 7.32
CA MET A 67 3.79 -11.02 7.64
C MET A 67 3.33 -12.47 7.41
N ASP A 68 2.98 -13.16 8.49
CA ASP A 68 2.49 -14.53 8.53
C ASP A 68 0.95 -14.65 8.65
N ALA A 69 0.30 -13.58 9.11
CA ALA A 69 -1.14 -13.51 9.29
C ALA A 69 -1.80 -12.44 8.41
N PRO A 70 -3.10 -12.59 8.12
CA PRO A 70 -3.83 -11.55 7.42
C PRO A 70 -3.83 -10.21 8.16
N GLY A 71 -3.69 -9.11 7.42
CA GLY A 71 -3.68 -7.78 8.00
C GLY A 71 -3.01 -6.73 7.12
N MET A 72 -2.82 -5.57 7.72
CA MET A 72 -2.19 -4.42 7.08
C MET A 72 -0.98 -3.98 7.93
N ARG A 73 0.19 -3.91 7.30
CA ARG A 73 1.39 -3.33 7.90
C ARG A 73 1.51 -1.87 7.51
N ALA A 74 1.72 -0.99 8.48
CA ALA A 74 2.02 0.41 8.21
C ALA A 74 3.48 0.57 7.77
N SER A 75 3.71 1.43 6.77
CA SER A 75 5.06 1.91 6.42
C SER A 75 5.32 3.30 7.00
N SER A 76 6.57 3.76 6.91
CA SER A 76 6.97 5.13 7.24
C SER A 76 6.90 6.09 6.05
N PHE A 77 6.40 5.65 4.88
CA PHE A 77 6.34 6.49 3.70
C PHE A 77 5.24 7.53 3.85
N VAL A 78 5.63 8.80 3.74
CA VAL A 78 4.74 9.96 3.82
C VAL A 78 5.03 10.87 2.63
N TRP A 79 3.98 11.32 1.96
CA TRP A 79 4.11 12.33 0.93
C TRP A 79 4.49 13.69 1.53
N SER A 80 5.64 14.23 1.13
CA SER A 80 6.21 15.45 1.70
C SER A 80 5.88 16.73 0.91
N LYS A 81 5.26 16.62 -0.28
CA LYS A 81 4.97 17.77 -1.15
C LYS A 81 3.56 18.31 -0.90
N ASP A 82 3.42 19.63 -0.76
CA ASP A 82 2.12 20.31 -0.73
C ASP A 82 1.63 20.66 -2.14
N ASP A 83 1.43 19.62 -2.95
CA ASP A 83 0.90 19.74 -4.31
C ASP A 83 -0.60 19.47 -4.35
N GLU A 84 -1.22 19.74 -5.51
CA GLU A 84 -2.66 19.50 -5.71
C GLU A 84 -3.05 18.04 -5.43
N ARG A 85 -2.12 17.11 -5.66
CA ARG A 85 -2.30 15.67 -5.44
C ARG A 85 -2.40 15.36 -3.94
N TYR A 86 -1.58 16.03 -3.12
CA TYR A 86 -1.70 16.00 -1.66
C TYR A 86 -3.00 16.63 -1.16
N ARG A 87 -3.45 17.72 -1.77
CA ARG A 87 -4.72 18.38 -1.38
C ARG A 87 -5.94 17.54 -1.73
N GLN A 88 -5.90 16.78 -2.82
CA GLN A 88 -6.96 15.81 -3.16
C GLN A 88 -7.09 14.71 -2.10
N LEU A 89 -6.00 14.26 -1.48
CA LEU A 89 -6.07 13.29 -0.36
C LEU A 89 -6.86 13.81 0.84
N ARG A 90 -6.79 15.12 1.14
CA ARG A 90 -7.46 15.71 2.30
C ARG A 90 -8.94 16.02 2.05
N LYS A 91 -9.35 16.26 0.79
CA LYS A 91 -10.76 16.49 0.44
C LYS A 91 -11.65 15.27 0.66
N ILE A 92 -11.09 14.06 0.66
CA ILE A 92 -11.84 12.81 0.94
C ILE A 92 -12.05 12.61 2.45
N LYS A 93 -11.25 13.30 3.30
CA LYS A 93 -11.33 13.21 4.76
C LYS A 93 -12.13 14.36 5.41
N GLY A 94 -12.73 15.25 4.61
CA GLY A 94 -13.51 16.41 5.06
C GLY A 94 -15.00 16.27 4.78
#